data_AF-A0A4Y7U4N9-F1
#
_entry.id   AF-A0A4Y7U4N9-F1
#
_cell.length_a   1.000
_cell.length_b   1.000
_cell.length_c   1.000
_cell.angle_alpha   90.00
_cell.angle_beta   90.00
_cell.angle_gamma   90.00
#
_symmetry.space_group_name_H-M   'P 1'
#
loop_
_entity.id
_entity.type
_entity.pdbx_description
1 polymer ?
#
loop_
_entity_poly.entity_id
_entity_poly.type
_entity_poly.pdbx_seq_one_letter_code
_entity_poly.pdbx_strand_id
1 'polypeptide(L)'
;ANLQQSTDPLDLFAFKINYTTTATGITDVNALYNGNIAETFWRTGSDNIERAYGYQYDKLNRLKNAIYEKNGLTTNAYDESLTYDRNGNIMSLKRKGDIDPQIQPIGI
;
A
#
# COMPACT_ATOMS: atom_id res chain seq x y z
N ALA A 1 1.75 -15.55 1.80
CA ALA A 1 2.33 -16.90 1.63
C ALA A 1 3.10 -16.88 0.32
N ASN A 2 4.40 -17.19 0.34
CA ASN A 2 5.17 -17.36 -0.90
C ASN A 2 4.68 -18.64 -1.59
N LEU A 3 4.32 -18.56 -2.86
CA LEU A 3 3.82 -19.68 -3.66
C LEU A 3 4.91 -20.33 -4.53
N GLN A 4 6.18 -20.02 -4.28
CA GLN A 4 7.28 -20.56 -5.07
C GLN A 4 7.68 -21.96 -4.58
N GLN A 5 7.41 -23.02 -5.37
CA GLN A 5 8.03 -24.34 -5.15
C GLN A 5 9.38 -24.40 -5.86
N SER A 6 10.29 -25.24 -5.34
CA SER A 6 11.74 -25.25 -5.57
C SER A 6 12.26 -25.14 -7.03
N THR A 7 11.44 -25.42 -8.04
CA THR A 7 11.79 -25.39 -9.46
C THR A 7 11.00 -24.37 -10.27
N ASP A 8 10.08 -23.65 -9.64
CA ASP A 8 9.25 -22.68 -10.33
C ASP A 8 10.07 -21.43 -10.67
N PRO A 9 9.90 -20.87 -11.88
CA PRO A 9 10.42 -19.55 -12.20
C PRO A 9 10.08 -18.56 -11.09
N LEU A 10 10.98 -17.63 -10.79
CA LEU A 10 10.70 -16.55 -9.85
C LEU A 10 9.34 -15.93 -10.18
N ASP A 11 8.43 -15.92 -9.20
CA ASP A 11 7.10 -15.34 -9.38
C ASP A 11 7.27 -13.92 -9.93
N LEU A 12 6.84 -13.71 -11.17
CA LEU A 12 7.02 -12.43 -11.84
C LEU A 12 6.27 -11.31 -11.08
N PHE A 13 5.22 -11.69 -10.37
CA PHE A 13 4.40 -10.81 -9.55
C PHE A 13 3.73 -11.59 -8.41
N ALA A 14 3.87 -11.08 -7.19
CA ALA A 14 3.13 -11.53 -6.02
C ALA A 14 2.25 -10.40 -5.50
N PHE A 15 1.02 -10.72 -5.07
CA PHE A 15 0.07 -9.75 -4.54
C PHE A 15 -0.68 -10.31 -3.34
N LYS A 16 -0.92 -9.46 -2.34
CA LYS A 16 -1.69 -9.79 -1.15
C LYS A 16 -2.58 -8.62 -0.77
N ILE A 17 -3.80 -8.92 -0.33
CA ILE A 17 -4.74 -7.94 0.21
C ILE A 17 -5.02 -8.29 1.68
N ASN A 18 -4.92 -7.30 2.54
CA ASN A 18 -5.38 -7.39 3.93
C ASN A 18 -6.66 -6.57 4.11
N TYR A 19 -7.67 -7.19 4.73
CA TYR A 19 -8.92 -6.52 5.11
C TYR A 19 -8.98 -6.37 6.64
N THR A 20 -9.05 -7.51 7.35
CA THR A 20 -9.32 -7.60 8.79
C THR A 20 -8.07 -7.68 9.66
N THR A 21 -6.90 -7.40 9.09
CA THR A 21 -5.60 -7.37 9.77
C THR A 21 -4.77 -6.24 9.18
N THR A 22 -3.78 -5.75 9.91
CA THR A 22 -2.77 -4.84 9.39
C THR A 22 -1.38 -5.38 9.67
N ALA A 23 -0.42 -5.09 8.79
CA ALA A 23 0.97 -5.52 8.91
C ALA A 23 1.98 -4.39 8.66
N THR A 24 1.57 -3.31 8.00
CA THR A 24 2.39 -2.10 7.85
C THR A 24 2.47 -1.33 9.16
N GLY A 25 3.49 -0.48 9.30
CA GLY A 25 3.64 0.46 10.42
C GLY A 25 2.96 1.81 10.18
N ILE A 26 2.12 1.92 9.15
CA ILE A 26 1.52 3.19 8.72
C ILE A 26 0.47 3.65 9.74
N THR A 27 0.65 4.88 10.25
CA THR A 27 -0.28 5.51 11.19
C THR A 27 -1.71 5.58 10.61
N ASP A 28 -2.70 5.34 11.47
CA ASP A 28 -4.13 5.40 11.16
C ASP A 28 -4.65 4.42 10.09
N VAL A 29 -3.85 3.40 9.73
CA VAL A 29 -4.30 2.24 8.95
C VAL A 29 -4.72 1.14 9.92
N ASN A 30 -5.97 0.71 9.82
CA ASN A 30 -6.60 -0.19 10.80
C ASN A 30 -7.22 -1.40 10.10
N ALA A 31 -7.44 -2.49 10.84
CA ALA A 31 -8.23 -3.61 10.37
C ALA A 31 -9.68 -3.18 10.08
N LEU A 32 -10.19 -3.56 8.91
CA LEU A 32 -11.51 -3.19 8.42
C LEU A 32 -12.39 -4.44 8.25
N TYR A 33 -13.55 -4.43 8.91
CA TYR A 33 -14.52 -5.52 8.90
C TYR A 33 -15.74 -5.23 8.03
N ASN A 34 -15.74 -4.09 7.34
CA ASN A 34 -16.84 -3.61 6.49
C ASN A 34 -16.61 -3.88 4.99
N GLY A 35 -15.60 -4.69 4.65
CA GLY A 35 -15.25 -5.02 3.26
C GLY A 35 -14.30 -4.04 2.57
N ASN A 36 -13.93 -2.93 3.22
CA ASN A 36 -12.87 -2.06 2.73
C ASN A 36 -11.49 -2.74 2.86
N ILE A 37 -10.59 -2.44 1.94
CA ILE A 37 -9.22 -2.95 1.95
C ILE A 37 -8.40 -2.11 2.93
N ALA A 38 -7.80 -2.74 3.94
CA ALA A 38 -6.89 -2.04 4.83
C ALA A 38 -5.53 -1.81 4.18
N GLU A 39 -4.98 -2.84 3.53
CA GLU A 39 -3.67 -2.79 2.90
C GLU A 39 -3.60 -3.66 1.65
N THR A 40 -2.74 -3.26 0.71
CA THR A 40 -2.26 -4.14 -0.36
C THR A 40 -0.75 -4.26 -0.28
N PHE A 41 -0.23 -5.42 -0.64
CA PHE A 41 1.21 -5.68 -0.73
C PHE A 41 1.50 -6.28 -2.10
N TRP A 42 2.62 -5.89 -2.68
CA TRP A 42 3.10 -6.49 -3.92
C TRP A 42 4.60 -6.56 -4.00
N ARG A 43 5.06 -7.49 -4.84
CA ARG A 43 6.47 -7.67 -5.16
C ARG A 43 6.58 -8.14 -6.60
N THR A 44 7.55 -7.61 -7.35
CA THR A 44 7.80 -8.01 -8.73
C THR A 44 9.10 -8.79 -8.82
N GLY A 45 9.19 -9.72 -9.76
CA GLY A 45 10.42 -10.49 -9.99
C GLY A 45 11.59 -9.64 -10.49
N SER A 46 11.34 -8.42 -10.98
CA SER A 46 12.37 -7.52 -11.50
C SER A 46 13.31 -6.95 -10.43
N ASP A 47 12.81 -6.72 -9.22
CA ASP A 47 13.61 -6.18 -8.10
C ASP A 47 13.40 -6.92 -6.78
N ASN A 48 12.37 -7.76 -6.68
CA ASN A 48 12.02 -8.53 -5.49
C ASN A 48 11.88 -7.67 -4.22
N ILE A 49 11.50 -6.39 -4.36
CA ILE A 49 11.25 -5.47 -3.25
C ILE A 49 9.76 -5.50 -2.90
N GLU A 50 9.44 -5.79 -1.63
CA GLU A 50 8.08 -5.66 -1.12
C GLU A 50 7.68 -4.18 -1.04
N ARG A 51 6.48 -3.91 -1.53
CA ARG A 51 5.83 -2.60 -1.48
C ARG A 51 4.44 -2.78 -0.93
N ALA A 52 3.94 -1.74 -0.28
CA ALA A 52 2.59 -1.75 0.25
C ALA A 52 1.88 -0.42 0.05
N TYR A 53 0.56 -0.48 0.07
CA TYR A 53 -0.29 0.67 0.35
C TYR A 53 -1.06 0.40 1.63
N GLY A 54 -1.06 1.37 2.53
CA GLY A 54 -2.03 1.46 3.63
C GLY A 54 -3.14 2.44 3.26
N TYR A 55 -4.40 2.02 3.42
CA TYR A 55 -5.56 2.84 3.06
C TYR A 55 -6.26 3.40 4.29
N GLN A 56 -6.55 4.70 4.22
CA GLN A 56 -7.34 5.39 5.22
C GLN A 56 -8.64 5.86 4.59
N TYR A 57 -9.73 5.71 5.34
CA TYR A 57 -11.06 6.09 4.89
C TYR A 57 -11.62 7.22 5.74
N ASP A 58 -12.51 8.02 5.17
CA ASP A 58 -13.32 8.93 5.96
C ASP A 58 -14.45 8.18 6.69
N LYS A 59 -15.23 8.91 7.49
CA LYS A 59 -16.33 8.34 8.29
C LYS A 59 -17.47 7.75 7.45
N LEU A 60 -17.50 8.00 6.14
CA LEU A 60 -18.49 7.47 5.19
C LEU A 60 -17.90 6.32 4.36
N ASN A 61 -16.76 5.75 4.76
CA ASN A 61 -16.06 4.66 4.08
C ASN A 61 -15.52 5.02 2.68
N ARG A 62 -15.30 6.30 2.39
CA ARG A 62 -14.68 6.75 1.14
C ARG A 62 -13.17 6.86 1.31
N LEU A 63 -12.39 6.49 0.29
CA LEU A 63 -10.93 6.53 0.34
C LEU A 63 -10.45 7.97 0.59
N LYS A 64 -9.72 8.20 1.67
CA LYS A 64 -9.18 9.50 2.04
C LYS A 64 -7.69 9.62 1.72
N ASN A 65 -6.91 8.59 2.08
CA ASN A 65 -5.49 8.53 1.79
C ASN A 65 -5.09 7.11 1.37
N ALA A 66 -4.18 7.01 0.41
CA ALA A 66 -3.40 5.81 0.13
C ALA A 66 -1.93 6.15 0.38
N ILE A 67 -1.31 5.49 1.36
CA ILE A 67 0.05 5.79 1.81
C ILE A 67 0.96 4.68 1.33
N TYR A 68 1.99 5.04 0.57
CA TYR A 68 2.94 4.10 0.01
C TYR A 68 4.03 3.74 1.03
N GLU A 69 4.38 2.46 1.01
CA GLU A 69 5.50 1.91 1.75
C GLU A 69 6.37 1.08 0.80
N LYS A 70 7.68 1.13 1.04
CA LYS A 70 8.66 0.27 0.40
C LYS A 70 9.55 -0.35 1.45
N ASN A 71 9.61 -1.68 1.45
CA ASN A 71 10.46 -2.45 2.35
C ASN A 71 10.30 -2.06 3.83
N GLY A 72 9.06 -1.91 4.31
CA GLY A 72 8.76 -1.56 5.70
C GLY A 72 8.83 -0.06 6.03
N LEU A 73 9.14 0.80 5.06
CA LEU A 73 9.35 2.24 5.26
C LEU A 73 8.41 3.09 4.42
N THR A 74 7.68 4.00 5.06
CA THR A 74 6.86 5.00 4.40
C THR A 74 7.76 6.06 3.75
N THR A 75 7.90 6.01 2.43
CA THR A 75 8.78 6.95 1.71
C THR A 75 8.04 8.18 1.21
N ASN A 76 6.71 8.21 1.32
CA ASN A 76 5.83 9.23 0.77
C ASN A 76 5.87 9.34 -0.77
N ALA A 77 6.57 8.47 -1.48
CA ALA A 77 6.44 8.39 -2.93
C ALA A 77 5.04 7.87 -3.28
N TYR A 78 4.46 8.25 -4.42
CA TYR A 78 3.17 7.69 -4.89
C TYR A 78 1.95 7.82 -3.96
N ASP A 79 2.03 8.53 -2.83
CA ASP A 79 0.85 8.73 -1.97
C ASP A 79 -0.28 9.40 -2.75
N GLU A 80 -1.52 9.02 -2.41
CA GLU A 80 -2.72 9.69 -2.85
C GLU A 80 -3.49 10.28 -1.67
N SER A 81 -4.06 11.47 -1.84
CA SER A 81 -4.97 12.08 -0.88
C SER A 81 -6.17 12.70 -1.59
N LEU A 82 -7.36 12.40 -1.08
CA LEU A 82 -8.64 12.76 -1.68
C LEU A 82 -9.48 13.59 -0.71
N THR A 83 -10.23 14.54 -1.25
CA THR A 83 -11.29 15.25 -0.52
C THR A 83 -12.60 15.17 -1.27
N TYR A 84 -13.70 15.22 -0.52
CA TYR A 84 -15.04 15.10 -1.06
C TYR A 84 -15.93 16.24 -0.56
N ASP A 85 -16.90 16.62 -1.38
CA ASP A 85 -18.03 17.40 -0.89
C ASP A 85 -19.00 16.51 -0.07
N ARG A 86 -20.08 17.13 0.43
CA ARG A 86 -21.11 16.43 1.22
C ARG A 86 -21.92 15.42 0.41
N ASN A 87 -21.99 15.56 -0.91
CA ASN A 87 -22.74 14.68 -1.80
C ASN A 87 -21.90 13.52 -2.34
N GLY A 88 -20.60 13.49 -2.07
CA GLY A 88 -19.71 12.42 -2.53
C GLY A 88 -18.91 12.73 -3.78
N ASN A 89 -18.98 13.95 -4.31
CA ASN A 89 -18.13 14.33 -5.43
C ASN A 89 -16.70 14.56 -4.95
N ILE A 90 -15.71 14.03 -5.68
CA ILE A 90 -14.29 14.30 -5.42
C ILE A 90 -14.04 15.78 -5.72
N MET A 91 -13.57 16.53 -4.73
CA MET A 91 -13.19 17.93 -4.88
C MET A 91 -11.71 18.08 -5.23
N SER A 92 -10.85 17.21 -4.68
CA SER A 92 -9.43 17.22 -5.00
C SER A 92 -8.83 15.82 -4.93
N LEU A 93 -7.79 15.64 -5.73
CA LEU A 93 -6.96 14.45 -5.76
C LEU A 93 -5.51 14.90 -5.90
N LYS A 94 -4.73 14.70 -4.84
CA LYS A 94 -3.31 14.99 -4.81
C LYS A 94 -2.54 13.69 -4.93
N ARG A 95 -1.59 13.63 -5.85
CA ARG A 95 -0.71 12.49 -6.06
C ARG A 95 0.74 12.91 -5.91
N LYS A 96 1.52 12.13 -5.16
CA LYS A 96 2.98 12.28 -5.15
C LYS A 96 3.58 11.43 -6.27
N GLY A 97 4.74 11.88 -6.77
CA GLY A 97 5.44 11.24 -7.88
C GLY A 97 6.39 10.13 -7.43
N ASP A 98 7.33 9.81 -8.31
CA ASP A 98 8.30 8.72 -8.22
C ASP A 98 9.60 9.06 -7.47
N ILE A 99 9.66 10.22 -6.82
CA ILE A 99 10.78 10.58 -5.93
C ILE A 99 10.70 9.71 -4.68
N ASP A 100 11.18 8.48 -4.83
CA ASP A 100 11.25 7.43 -3.84
C ASP A 100 12.70 7.29 -3.39
N PRO A 101 13.11 7.85 -2.23
CA PRO A 101 14.46 7.69 -1.74
C PRO A 101 14.81 6.20 -1.72
N GLN A 102 15.82 5.79 -2.50
CA GLN A 102 16.28 4.42 -2.53
C GLN A 102 16.88 4.06 -1.17
N ILE A 103 16.06 3.54 -0.25
CA ILE A 103 16.56 2.97 0.99
C ILE A 103 16.99 1.54 0.67
N GLN A 104 18.23 1.40 0.21
CA GLN A 104 18.89 0.10 0.16
C GLN A 104 19.02 -0.43 1.60
N PRO A 105 18.76 -1.71 1.87
CA PRO A 105 19.08 -2.27 3.17
C PRO A 105 20.57 -2.07 3.43
N ILE A 106 20.90 -1.56 4.63
CA ILE A 106 22.28 -1.45 5.08
C ILE A 106 22.81 -2.88 5.12
N GLY A 107 23.68 -3.23 4.18
CA GLY A 107 24.33 -4.54 4.17
C GLY A 107 25.10 -4.73 5.48
N ILE A 108 24.76 -5.78 6.22
CA ILE A 108 25.65 -6.39 7.21
C ILE A 108 26.18 -7.69 6.61
#